data_AF-A0A7V8XYI0-F1
#
_entry.id   AF-A0A7V8XYI0-F1
#
_cell.length_a   1.000
_cell.length_b   1.000
_cell.length_c   1.000
_cell.angle_alpha   90.00
_cell.angle_beta   90.00
_cell.angle_gamma   90.00
#
_symmetry.space_group_name_H-M   'P 1'
#
loop_
_entity.id
_entity.type
_entity.pdbx_description
1 polymer ?
#
loop_
_entity_poly.entity_id
_entity_poly.type
_entity_poly.pdbx_seq_one_letter_code
_entity_poly.pdbx_strand_id
1 'polypeptide(L)'
;MRTLIAFTLLALSLPPQSDVTPFLGKWNMTGTGENTGVVYWLEVTQEGGTLKGRFLNRASSPYDLPNISLDNGELVFSNAPREGQPAPPVWRARIVDGRLTGTTTIARRDATQPPQMINWVGVRPPSWPAVNANARHSYGAPVQLFDGSTMDAWGVQHKQNPVNWSVADGVLSSADKSGNNLVSKQTFKDFKFEAEYAIAAGSNGGIYVRGRYELQLLDDAGQPITLQSHMSIYGRTPPSVNASKKAGEWQTMEAIVVGNRVTVVLNGQKVQDNAVIDGITGGALDANETEAGPIMLQGDHGKVMFRKVIVTPITKAGS
;
A
#
# COMPACT_ATOMS: atom_id res chain seq x y z
N MET A 1 43.63 7.89 -67.62
CA MET A 1 43.55 7.42 -66.22
C MET A 1 42.84 8.48 -65.40
N ARG A 2 41.62 8.22 -64.91
CA ARG A 2 40.92 9.03 -63.92
C ARG A 2 40.63 8.12 -62.73
N THR A 3 41.31 8.35 -61.62
CA THR A 3 41.17 7.57 -60.39
C THR A 3 39.97 8.11 -59.62
N LEU A 4 38.90 7.33 -59.49
CA LEU A 4 37.81 7.62 -58.56
C LEU A 4 38.22 7.14 -57.17
N ILE A 5 38.27 8.06 -56.20
CA ILE A 5 38.40 7.72 -54.78
C ILE A 5 36.97 7.59 -54.23
N ALA A 6 36.58 6.36 -53.88
CA ALA A 6 35.34 6.08 -53.20
C ALA A 6 35.52 6.35 -51.70
N PHE A 7 34.81 7.33 -51.16
CA PHE A 7 34.67 7.53 -49.72
C PHE A 7 33.56 6.61 -49.20
N THR A 8 33.94 5.59 -48.45
CA THR A 8 33.00 4.75 -47.71
C THR A 8 32.55 5.51 -46.47
N LEU A 9 31.33 6.05 -46.48
CA LEU A 9 30.69 6.57 -45.26
C LEU A 9 30.40 5.39 -44.32
N LEU A 10 31.12 5.31 -43.21
CA LEU A 10 30.81 4.40 -42.12
C LEU A 10 29.62 4.99 -41.34
N ALA A 11 28.42 4.50 -41.59
CA ALA A 11 27.26 4.85 -40.78
C ALA A 11 27.42 4.21 -39.39
N LEU A 12 27.71 5.03 -38.37
CA LEU A 12 27.63 4.63 -36.98
C LEU A 12 26.15 4.35 -36.65
N SER A 13 25.75 3.09 -36.66
CA SER A 13 24.47 2.66 -36.10
C SER A 13 24.53 2.89 -34.60
N LEU A 14 23.78 3.87 -34.09
CA LEU A 14 23.49 3.96 -32.66
C LEU A 14 22.90 2.62 -32.21
N PRO A 15 23.35 2.04 -31.08
CA PRO A 15 22.72 0.84 -30.56
C PRO A 15 21.21 1.10 -30.41
N PRO A 16 20.34 0.14 -30.75
CA PRO A 16 18.91 0.32 -30.60
C PRO A 16 18.63 0.75 -29.16
N GLN A 17 18.01 1.92 -29.01
CA GLN A 17 17.52 2.37 -27.72
C GLN A 17 16.60 1.26 -27.19
N SER A 18 16.93 0.72 -26.02
CA SER A 18 16.14 -0.38 -25.44
C SER A 18 14.70 0.07 -25.29
N ASP A 19 13.77 -0.69 -25.87
CA ASP A 19 12.35 -0.36 -25.82
C ASP A 19 11.86 -0.39 -24.36
N VAL A 20 11.47 0.78 -23.86
CA VAL A 20 10.96 0.96 -22.50
C VAL A 20 9.47 0.65 -22.38
N THR A 21 8.73 0.65 -23.50
CA THR A 21 7.27 0.55 -23.52
C THR A 21 6.74 -0.64 -22.71
N PRO A 22 7.33 -1.84 -22.77
CA PRO A 22 6.88 -2.98 -21.98
C PRO A 22 6.90 -2.76 -20.47
N PHE A 23 7.77 -1.87 -19.96
CA PHE A 23 7.94 -1.58 -18.54
C PHE A 23 7.02 -0.48 -18.03
N LEU A 24 6.53 0.41 -18.90
CA LEU A 24 5.71 1.56 -18.52
C LEU A 24 4.40 1.15 -17.85
N GLY A 25 3.89 1.98 -16.94
CA GLY A 25 2.65 1.76 -16.18
C GLY A 25 2.89 1.23 -14.78
N LYS A 26 1.79 0.82 -14.12
CA LYS A 26 1.79 0.33 -12.75
C LYS A 26 2.03 -1.18 -12.68
N TRP A 27 2.59 -1.61 -11.56
CA TRP A 27 2.97 -2.99 -11.26
C TRP A 27 2.76 -3.30 -9.78
N ASN A 28 1.97 -4.34 -9.52
CA ASN A 28 1.87 -5.00 -8.22
C ASN A 28 2.94 -6.07 -8.15
N MET A 29 3.86 -5.96 -7.19
CA MET A 29 5.02 -6.82 -7.09
C MET A 29 4.97 -7.66 -5.82
N THR A 30 5.24 -8.95 -5.94
CA THR A 30 5.23 -9.89 -4.81
C THR A 30 6.45 -10.78 -4.86
N GLY A 31 7.09 -10.98 -3.71
CA GLY A 31 8.17 -11.94 -3.56
C GLY A 31 7.69 -13.37 -3.84
N THR A 32 8.63 -14.25 -4.12
CA THR A 32 8.36 -15.67 -4.45
C THR A 32 8.98 -16.59 -3.40
N GLY A 33 8.52 -17.85 -3.37
CA GLY A 33 9.01 -18.85 -2.42
C GLY A 33 8.75 -18.44 -0.97
N GLU A 34 9.80 -18.39 -0.15
CA GLU A 34 9.72 -17.95 1.26
C GLU A 34 9.39 -16.46 1.43
N ASN A 35 9.50 -15.66 0.36
CA ASN A 35 9.30 -14.21 0.39
C ASN A 35 7.89 -13.79 -0.09
N THR A 36 6.90 -14.68 -0.12
CA THR A 36 5.54 -14.34 -0.58
C THR A 36 4.86 -13.24 0.23
N GLY A 37 5.26 -13.03 1.49
CA GLY A 37 4.82 -11.89 2.31
C GLY A 37 5.52 -10.56 1.99
N VAL A 38 6.43 -10.53 1.01
CA VAL A 38 7.12 -9.32 0.57
C VAL A 38 6.32 -8.68 -0.55
N VAL A 39 5.73 -7.53 -0.27
CA VAL A 39 4.84 -6.81 -1.19
C VAL A 39 5.44 -5.46 -1.58
N TYR A 40 5.43 -5.14 -2.87
CA TYR A 40 5.84 -3.84 -3.39
C TYR A 40 4.83 -3.33 -4.42
N TRP A 41 4.95 -2.05 -4.75
CA TRP A 41 4.26 -1.45 -5.89
C TRP A 41 5.22 -0.53 -6.63
N LEU A 42 5.15 -0.53 -7.96
CA LEU A 42 5.97 0.28 -8.84
C LEU A 42 5.11 0.91 -9.92
N GLU A 43 5.32 2.19 -10.18
CA GLU A 43 4.87 2.86 -11.40
C GLU A 43 6.09 3.33 -12.17
N VAL A 44 6.13 3.02 -13.46
CA VAL A 44 7.18 3.46 -14.38
C VAL A 44 6.54 4.38 -15.41
N THR A 45 7.09 5.57 -15.58
CA THR A 45 6.66 6.54 -16.57
C THR A 45 7.85 7.02 -17.39
N GLN A 46 7.57 7.66 -18.51
CA GLN A 46 8.60 8.29 -19.34
C GLN A 46 8.18 9.73 -19.64
N GLU A 47 9.09 10.66 -19.41
CA GLU A 47 8.89 12.08 -19.72
C GLU A 47 10.14 12.62 -20.41
N GLY A 48 9.99 13.21 -21.60
CA GLY A 48 11.11 13.75 -22.37
C GLY A 48 12.18 12.70 -22.71
N GLY A 49 11.80 11.43 -22.87
CA GLY A 49 12.74 10.31 -23.13
C GLY A 49 13.37 9.70 -21.87
N THR A 50 13.24 10.34 -20.72
CA THR A 50 13.82 9.88 -19.44
C THR A 50 12.82 9.04 -18.66
N LEU A 51 13.26 7.89 -18.14
CA LEU A 51 12.45 7.09 -17.23
C LEU A 51 12.31 7.79 -15.88
N LYS A 52 11.10 7.75 -15.35
CA LYS A 52 10.78 8.11 -13.98
C LYS A 52 10.07 6.94 -13.34
N GLY A 53 10.10 6.87 -12.01
CA GLY A 53 9.33 5.87 -11.32
C GLY A 53 8.89 6.33 -9.95
N ARG A 54 7.77 5.78 -9.50
CA ARG A 54 7.26 5.94 -8.14
C ARG A 54 7.15 4.57 -7.51
N PHE A 55 7.64 4.42 -6.29
CA PHE A 55 7.85 3.10 -5.69
C PHE A 55 7.36 3.05 -4.25
N LEU A 56 6.73 1.94 -3.89
CA LEU A 56 6.36 1.60 -2.54
C LEU A 56 7.22 0.43 -2.06
N ASN A 57 8.09 0.70 -1.10
CA ASN A 57 8.95 -0.32 -0.51
C ASN A 57 8.34 -0.95 0.75
N ARG A 58 7.35 -1.83 0.56
CA ARG A 58 6.64 -2.61 1.61
C ARG A 58 5.85 -1.79 2.62
N ALA A 59 6.44 -0.78 3.23
CA ALA A 59 5.87 0.08 4.26
C ALA A 59 6.06 1.56 3.89
N SER A 60 5.44 2.44 4.68
CA SER A 60 5.43 3.90 4.44
C SER A 60 4.72 4.30 3.13
N SER A 61 4.82 5.57 2.76
CA SER A 61 4.17 6.12 1.56
C SER A 61 4.97 5.80 0.29
N PRO A 62 4.32 5.66 -0.88
CA PRO A 62 5.01 5.63 -2.16
C PRO A 62 5.81 6.91 -2.41
N TYR A 63 7.04 6.78 -2.93
CA TYR A 63 7.97 7.89 -3.16
C TYR A 63 8.56 7.86 -4.57
N ASP A 64 9.06 9.00 -5.04
CA ASP A 64 9.73 9.09 -6.34
C ASP A 64 11.11 8.43 -6.28
N LEU A 65 11.37 7.55 -7.24
CA LEU A 65 12.65 6.85 -7.35
C LEU A 65 13.73 7.83 -7.81
N PRO A 66 14.84 7.96 -7.06
CA PRO A 66 15.95 8.78 -7.48
C PRO A 66 16.72 8.15 -8.64
N ASN A 67 16.75 6.81 -8.72
CA ASN A 67 17.46 6.07 -9.77
C ASN A 67 16.51 5.06 -10.42
N ILE A 68 16.32 5.20 -11.74
CA ILE A 68 15.64 4.23 -12.60
C ILE A 68 16.22 4.30 -14.01
N SER A 69 16.54 3.16 -14.59
CA SER A 69 17.13 3.06 -15.94
C SER A 69 16.83 1.72 -16.59
N LEU A 70 17.12 1.62 -17.89
CA LEU A 70 17.31 0.33 -18.55
C LEU A 70 18.80 0.03 -18.68
N ASP A 71 19.19 -1.18 -18.30
CA ASP A 71 20.54 -1.73 -18.45
C ASP A 71 20.42 -3.11 -19.09
N ASN A 72 20.94 -3.29 -20.31
CA ASN A 72 20.94 -4.56 -21.03
C ASN A 72 19.57 -5.27 -21.09
N GLY A 73 18.51 -4.48 -21.32
CA GLY A 73 17.12 -4.94 -21.38
C GLY A 73 16.48 -5.25 -20.02
N GLU A 74 17.12 -4.89 -18.91
CA GLU A 74 16.56 -4.97 -17.57
C GLU A 74 16.19 -3.58 -17.05
N LEU A 75 15.01 -3.46 -16.46
CA LEU A 75 14.69 -2.31 -15.61
C LEU A 75 15.49 -2.41 -14.33
N VAL A 76 16.29 -1.39 -14.07
CA VAL A 76 17.10 -1.27 -12.85
C VAL A 76 16.65 -0.04 -12.09
N PHE A 77 16.36 -0.19 -10.80
CA PHE A 77 16.03 0.94 -9.94
C PHE A 77 16.54 0.75 -8.52
N SER A 78 16.78 1.87 -7.83
CA SER A 78 17.31 1.89 -6.47
C SER A 78 17.04 3.22 -5.78
N ASN A 79 17.25 3.23 -4.46
CA ASN A 79 17.36 4.48 -3.71
C ASN A 79 18.73 5.14 -3.91
N ALA A 80 18.83 6.42 -3.54
CA ALA A 80 20.11 7.10 -3.47
C ALA A 80 20.98 6.48 -2.36
N PRO A 81 22.29 6.32 -2.59
CA PRO A 81 23.20 5.93 -1.52
C PRO A 81 23.18 6.98 -0.42
N ARG A 82 23.36 6.53 0.83
CA ARG A 82 23.47 7.41 2.01
C ARG A 82 24.85 7.23 2.61
N GLU A 83 25.50 8.34 2.92
CA GLU A 83 26.83 8.32 3.54
C GLU A 83 26.82 7.52 4.84
N GLY A 84 27.82 6.66 5.03
CA GLY A 84 27.94 5.80 6.21
C GLY A 84 26.93 4.66 6.30
N GLN A 85 26.09 4.44 5.28
CA GLN A 85 25.14 3.31 5.22
C GLN A 85 25.58 2.28 4.17
N PRO A 86 25.17 1.01 4.31
CA PRO A 86 25.34 0.02 3.25
C PRO A 86 24.70 0.48 1.94
N ALA A 87 25.21 -0.04 0.82
CA ALA A 87 24.62 0.24 -0.49
C ALA A 87 23.11 -0.03 -0.48
N PRO A 88 22.30 0.86 -1.07
CA PRO A 88 20.86 0.68 -1.10
C PRO A 88 20.50 -0.59 -1.88
N PRO A 89 19.35 -1.21 -1.58
CA PRO A 89 18.88 -2.32 -2.39
C PRO A 89 18.76 -1.93 -3.87
N VAL A 90 19.07 -2.88 -4.74
CA VAL A 90 18.93 -2.72 -6.19
C VAL A 90 17.91 -3.72 -6.70
N TRP A 91 16.90 -3.23 -7.39
CA TRP A 91 15.90 -4.05 -8.06
C TRP A 91 16.26 -4.15 -9.54
N ARG A 92 16.24 -5.36 -10.08
CA ARG A 92 16.40 -5.65 -11.50
C ARG A 92 15.25 -6.48 -12.00
N ALA A 93 14.73 -6.20 -13.19
CA ALA A 93 13.68 -7.01 -13.80
C ALA A 93 13.68 -7.02 -15.31
N ARG A 94 13.25 -8.13 -15.89
CA ARG A 94 12.92 -8.29 -17.31
C ARG A 94 11.43 -8.51 -17.47
N ILE A 95 10.93 -8.26 -18.67
CA ILE A 95 9.60 -8.72 -19.07
C ILE A 95 9.70 -10.18 -19.52
N VAL A 96 8.92 -11.05 -18.87
CA VAL A 96 8.74 -12.45 -19.23
C VAL A 96 7.24 -12.72 -19.24
N ASP A 97 6.69 -13.11 -20.38
CA ASP A 97 5.27 -13.39 -20.56
C ASP A 97 4.33 -12.28 -20.04
N GLY A 98 4.68 -11.03 -20.34
CA GLY A 98 3.92 -9.84 -19.92
C GLY A 98 4.01 -9.48 -18.43
N ARG A 99 4.89 -10.15 -17.67
CA ARG A 99 5.14 -9.88 -16.25
C ARG A 99 6.56 -9.36 -16.04
N LEU A 100 6.75 -8.54 -15.01
CA LEU A 100 8.10 -8.30 -14.51
C LEU A 100 8.56 -9.55 -13.77
N THR A 101 9.69 -10.13 -14.18
CA THR A 101 10.39 -11.16 -13.41
C THR A 101 11.70 -10.55 -12.95
N GLY A 102 11.89 -10.46 -11.63
CA GLY A 102 12.97 -9.67 -11.09
C GLY A 102 13.55 -10.18 -9.79
N THR A 103 14.65 -9.54 -9.42
CA THR A 103 15.37 -9.79 -8.17
C THR A 103 15.63 -8.47 -7.46
N THR A 104 15.69 -8.53 -6.13
CA THR A 104 16.18 -7.44 -5.28
C THR A 104 17.45 -7.92 -4.60
N THR A 105 18.55 -7.19 -4.79
CA THR A 105 19.81 -7.43 -4.09
C THR A 105 19.94 -6.45 -2.93
N ILE A 106 20.12 -6.96 -1.71
CA ILE A 106 20.24 -6.18 -0.47
C ILE A 106 21.62 -6.41 0.12
N ALA A 107 22.39 -5.33 0.31
CA ALA A 107 23.69 -5.40 0.97
C ALA A 107 23.53 -5.83 2.44
N ARG A 108 24.44 -6.68 2.91
CA ARG A 108 24.53 -7.08 4.33
C ARG A 108 25.33 -6.03 5.11
N ARG A 109 25.04 -5.90 6.41
CA ARG A 109 25.83 -5.05 7.32
C ARG A 109 27.28 -5.55 7.42
N ASP A 110 27.45 -6.86 7.49
CA ASP A 110 28.75 -7.52 7.35
C ASP A 110 29.04 -7.70 5.86
N ALA A 111 29.98 -6.91 5.34
CA ALA A 111 30.35 -6.93 3.93
C ALA A 111 31.07 -8.23 3.50
N THR A 112 31.45 -9.10 4.42
CA THR A 112 32.03 -10.42 4.10
C THR A 112 30.95 -11.43 3.70
N GLN A 113 29.69 -11.17 4.05
CA GLN A 113 28.58 -12.02 3.66
C GLN A 113 28.05 -11.64 2.27
N PRO A 114 27.64 -12.61 1.45
CA PRO A 114 27.03 -12.31 0.18
C PRO A 114 25.73 -11.50 0.37
N PRO A 115 25.41 -10.58 -0.56
CA PRO A 115 24.15 -9.86 -0.53
C PRO A 115 22.95 -10.81 -0.45
N GLN A 116 21.91 -10.41 0.28
CA GLN A 116 20.64 -11.13 0.25
C GLN A 116 19.97 -10.89 -1.10
N MET A 117 19.48 -11.96 -1.72
CA MET A 117 18.68 -11.87 -2.93
C MET A 117 17.23 -12.25 -2.64
N ILE A 118 16.28 -11.48 -3.18
CA ILE A 118 14.85 -11.75 -3.10
C ILE A 118 14.30 -11.81 -4.51
N ASN A 119 13.76 -12.94 -4.91
CA ASN A 119 13.09 -13.11 -6.20
C ASN A 119 11.63 -12.62 -6.09
N TRP A 120 11.16 -11.90 -7.09
CA TRP A 120 9.81 -11.36 -7.12
C TRP A 120 9.24 -11.35 -8.54
N VAL A 121 7.90 -11.30 -8.61
CA VAL A 121 7.16 -11.15 -9.85
C VAL A 121 6.27 -9.91 -9.75
N GLY A 122 6.25 -9.09 -10.79
CA GLY A 122 5.35 -7.96 -10.97
C GLY A 122 4.27 -8.26 -11.99
N VAL A 123 3.02 -8.03 -11.61
CA VAL A 123 1.85 -8.13 -12.50
C VAL A 123 1.18 -6.77 -12.63
N ARG A 124 0.43 -6.57 -13.71
CA ARG A 124 -0.38 -5.35 -13.87
C ARG A 124 -1.48 -5.32 -12.80
N PRO A 125 -1.74 -4.15 -12.16
CA PRO A 125 -2.95 -3.97 -11.37
C PRO A 125 -4.19 -4.29 -12.20
N PRO A 126 -5.28 -4.76 -11.56
CA PRO A 126 -6.50 -5.08 -12.28
C PRO A 126 -7.14 -3.83 -12.91
N SER A 127 -7.84 -4.05 -14.02
CA SER A 127 -8.79 -3.06 -14.52
C SER A 127 -10.09 -3.17 -13.72
N TRP A 128 -10.56 -2.05 -13.19
CA TRP A 128 -11.79 -1.99 -12.42
C TRP A 128 -12.97 -1.55 -13.30
N PRO A 129 -14.14 -2.20 -13.18
CA PRO A 129 -15.35 -1.67 -13.80
C PRO A 129 -15.69 -0.29 -13.21
N ALA A 130 -16.50 0.48 -13.93
CA ALA A 130 -17.08 1.70 -13.38
C ALA A 130 -17.96 1.34 -12.18
N VAL A 131 -17.55 1.76 -10.99
CA VAL A 131 -18.25 1.53 -9.72
C VAL A 131 -18.31 2.84 -8.95
N ASN A 132 -19.28 2.93 -8.04
CA ASN A 132 -19.53 4.10 -7.23
C ASN A 132 -19.82 3.70 -5.78
N ALA A 133 -18.94 4.08 -4.85
CA ALA A 133 -19.11 3.81 -3.42
C ALA A 133 -20.27 4.61 -2.78
N ASN A 134 -20.78 5.65 -3.46
CA ASN A 134 -21.95 6.41 -3.03
C ASN A 134 -23.27 5.84 -3.56
N ALA A 135 -23.23 4.79 -4.39
CA ALA A 135 -24.45 4.23 -4.95
C ALA A 135 -25.31 3.57 -3.86
N ARG A 136 -26.56 3.26 -4.20
CA ARG A 136 -27.42 2.51 -3.29
C ARG A 136 -27.11 1.01 -3.40
N HIS A 137 -26.43 0.49 -2.38
CA HIS A 137 -26.06 -0.93 -2.30
C HIS A 137 -27.11 -1.77 -1.58
N SER A 138 -27.11 -3.08 -1.85
CA SER A 138 -27.82 -4.07 -1.01
C SER A 138 -26.83 -4.69 -0.04
N TYR A 139 -27.19 -4.74 1.24
CA TYR A 139 -26.35 -5.19 2.32
C TYR A 139 -26.75 -6.57 2.82
N GLY A 140 -25.76 -7.37 3.21
CA GLY A 140 -25.93 -8.63 3.92
C GLY A 140 -26.04 -8.44 5.43
N ALA A 141 -25.86 -9.53 6.17
CA ALA A 141 -25.84 -9.50 7.63
C ALA A 141 -24.56 -8.80 8.15
N PRO A 142 -24.67 -7.88 9.13
CA PRO A 142 -23.50 -7.29 9.78
C PRO A 142 -22.67 -8.34 10.53
N VAL A 143 -21.35 -8.24 10.42
CA VAL A 143 -20.36 -9.03 11.14
C VAL A 143 -19.71 -8.15 12.19
N GLN A 144 -19.88 -8.51 13.46
CA GLN A 144 -19.20 -7.87 14.58
C GLN A 144 -17.77 -8.40 14.64
N LEU A 145 -16.78 -7.53 14.40
CA LEU A 145 -15.37 -7.85 14.62
C LEU A 145 -14.91 -7.43 16.03
N PHE A 146 -15.57 -6.44 16.63
CA PHE A 146 -15.40 -6.11 18.04
C PHE A 146 -16.64 -5.40 18.58
N ASP A 147 -17.20 -5.91 19.67
CA ASP A 147 -18.41 -5.42 20.34
C ASP A 147 -18.17 -5.07 21.83
N GLY A 148 -16.91 -5.01 22.26
CA GLY A 148 -16.52 -4.77 23.64
C GLY A 148 -16.18 -6.03 24.45
N SER A 149 -16.36 -7.23 23.90
CA SER A 149 -16.18 -8.48 24.64
C SER A 149 -14.80 -9.13 24.50
N THR A 150 -14.49 -9.74 23.35
CA THR A 150 -13.30 -10.56 23.15
C THR A 150 -12.56 -10.18 21.87
N MET A 151 -11.35 -10.72 21.70
CA MET A 151 -10.57 -10.58 20.47
C MET A 151 -10.74 -11.79 19.53
N ASP A 152 -11.78 -12.60 19.69
CA ASP A 152 -11.90 -13.89 18.99
C ASP A 152 -12.00 -13.76 17.47
N ALA A 153 -12.44 -12.61 16.97
CA ALA A 153 -12.48 -12.33 15.54
C ALA A 153 -11.09 -12.10 14.91
N TRP A 154 -10.03 -11.98 15.72
CA TRP A 154 -8.71 -11.52 15.29
C TRP A 154 -7.64 -12.61 15.39
N GLY A 155 -6.73 -12.60 14.43
CA GLY A 155 -5.38 -13.13 14.54
C GLY A 155 -4.35 -12.00 14.53
N VAL A 156 -3.08 -12.32 14.31
CA VAL A 156 -1.98 -11.35 14.23
C VAL A 156 -1.21 -11.47 12.93
N GLN A 157 -0.69 -10.35 12.44
CA GLN A 157 0.20 -10.32 11.27
C GLN A 157 1.55 -10.98 11.58
N HIS A 158 2.17 -10.63 12.70
CA HIS A 158 3.51 -11.09 13.07
C HIS A 158 3.42 -12.22 14.10
N LYS A 159 3.34 -13.47 13.63
CA LYS A 159 3.09 -14.66 14.48
C LYS A 159 4.13 -14.90 15.58
N GLN A 160 5.36 -14.42 15.38
CA GLN A 160 6.46 -14.56 16.32
C GLN A 160 6.49 -13.44 17.37
N ASN A 161 5.70 -12.39 17.18
CA ASN A 161 5.64 -11.26 18.11
C ASN A 161 4.46 -11.44 19.07
N PRO A 162 4.55 -10.96 20.32
CA PRO A 162 3.41 -10.94 21.22
C PRO A 162 2.25 -10.12 20.63
N VAL A 163 1.03 -10.42 21.04
CA VAL A 163 -0.15 -9.68 20.57
C VAL A 163 -0.07 -8.22 21.01
N ASN A 164 0.19 -7.96 22.30
CA ASN A 164 0.26 -6.61 22.86
C ASN A 164 -0.99 -5.77 22.59
N TRP A 165 -2.16 -6.41 22.68
CA TRP A 165 -3.47 -5.79 22.77
C TRP A 165 -4.16 -6.31 24.02
N SER A 166 -5.04 -5.51 24.60
CA SER A 166 -5.90 -5.91 25.71
C SER A 166 -7.33 -5.45 25.48
N VAL A 167 -8.26 -6.16 26.11
CA VAL A 167 -9.65 -5.72 26.26
C VAL A 167 -9.90 -5.42 27.72
N ALA A 168 -10.33 -4.19 28.01
CA ALA A 168 -10.75 -3.76 29.34
C ALA A 168 -11.90 -2.76 29.21
N ASP A 169 -12.91 -2.88 30.06
CA ASP A 169 -14.08 -1.97 30.12
C ASP A 169 -14.75 -1.73 28.76
N GLY A 170 -14.86 -2.78 27.93
CA GLY A 170 -15.47 -2.67 26.60
C GLY A 170 -14.56 -2.08 25.52
N VAL A 171 -13.27 -1.86 25.81
CA VAL A 171 -12.33 -1.20 24.91
C VAL A 171 -11.17 -2.12 24.56
N LEU A 172 -10.99 -2.36 23.26
CA LEU A 172 -9.81 -3.00 22.69
C LEU A 172 -8.71 -1.95 22.50
N SER A 173 -7.56 -2.12 23.13
CA SER A 173 -6.44 -1.17 23.10
C SER A 173 -5.15 -1.81 22.65
N SER A 174 -4.40 -1.14 21.76
CA SER A 174 -3.01 -1.51 21.49
C SER A 174 -2.10 -1.04 22.62
N ALA A 175 -0.96 -1.72 22.78
CA ALA A 175 0.19 -1.15 23.45
C ALA A 175 0.72 0.05 22.66
N ASP A 176 1.46 0.94 23.32
CA ASP A 176 1.86 2.22 22.72
C ASP A 176 2.68 2.07 21.43
N LYS A 177 3.81 1.35 21.45
CA LYS A 177 4.69 1.21 20.25
C LYS A 177 5.17 -0.22 20.03
N SER A 178 4.37 -1.18 20.50
CA SER A 178 4.73 -2.60 20.46
C SER A 178 3.53 -3.50 20.23
N GLY A 179 2.35 -2.95 19.92
CA GLY A 179 1.20 -3.73 19.50
C GLY A 179 1.53 -4.50 18.22
N ASN A 180 1.00 -5.70 18.09
CA ASN A 180 0.98 -6.39 16.80
C ASN A 180 -0.09 -5.74 15.90
N ASN A 181 -0.08 -6.05 14.61
CA ASN A 181 -1.22 -5.70 13.76
C ASN A 181 -2.26 -6.81 13.87
N LEU A 182 -3.48 -6.45 14.26
CA LEU A 182 -4.59 -7.39 14.36
C LEU A 182 -5.19 -7.60 12.98
N VAL A 183 -5.39 -8.85 12.58
CA VAL A 183 -5.93 -9.21 11.26
C VAL A 183 -7.20 -10.02 11.47
N SER A 184 -8.32 -9.58 10.90
CA SER A 184 -9.58 -10.31 11.06
C SER A 184 -9.48 -11.69 10.42
N LYS A 185 -10.07 -12.70 11.07
CA LYS A 185 -10.12 -14.08 10.55
C LYS A 185 -11.01 -14.18 9.31
N GLN A 186 -12.05 -13.35 9.23
CA GLN A 186 -12.92 -13.25 8.06
C GLN A 186 -12.36 -12.27 7.03
N THR A 187 -12.71 -12.48 5.76
CA THR A 187 -12.35 -11.61 4.64
C THR A 187 -13.60 -11.06 3.96
N PHE A 188 -13.47 -9.87 3.36
CA PHE A 188 -14.57 -9.11 2.78
C PHE A 188 -14.14 -8.54 1.42
N LYS A 189 -15.06 -8.50 0.45
CA LYS A 189 -14.79 -7.97 -0.90
C LYS A 189 -15.24 -6.52 -1.04
N ASP A 190 -16.56 -6.33 -1.11
CA ASP A 190 -17.21 -5.02 -1.07
C ASP A 190 -18.05 -4.97 0.22
N PHE A 191 -18.01 -3.85 0.94
CA PHE A 191 -18.62 -3.76 2.26
C PHE A 191 -18.80 -2.32 2.72
N LYS A 192 -19.67 -2.16 3.72
CA LYS A 192 -19.69 -1.03 4.63
C LYS A 192 -18.93 -1.40 5.89
N PHE A 193 -18.01 -0.54 6.33
CA PHE A 193 -17.24 -0.65 7.55
C PHE A 193 -17.69 0.45 8.52
N GLU A 194 -17.90 0.10 9.77
CA GLU A 194 -18.22 1.05 10.84
C GLU A 194 -17.28 0.83 12.01
N ALA A 195 -16.74 1.93 12.56
CA ALA A 195 -15.94 1.86 13.77
C ALA A 195 -16.17 3.06 14.69
N GLU A 196 -16.00 2.81 15.99
CA GLU A 196 -15.80 3.84 16.99
C GLU A 196 -14.45 3.60 17.65
N TYR A 197 -13.56 4.59 17.52
CA TYR A 197 -12.18 4.49 17.95
C TYR A 197 -11.68 5.81 18.55
N ALA A 198 -10.61 5.74 19.34
CA ALA A 198 -9.89 6.88 19.86
C ALA A 198 -8.39 6.72 19.58
N ILE A 199 -7.71 7.83 19.33
CA ILE A 199 -6.27 7.89 19.03
C ILE A 199 -5.61 8.61 20.21
N ALA A 200 -4.63 8.00 20.85
CA ALA A 200 -3.91 8.65 21.94
C ALA A 200 -3.03 9.80 21.43
N ALA A 201 -2.62 10.70 22.32
CA ALA A 201 -1.82 11.87 21.95
C ALA A 201 -0.51 11.45 21.26
N GLY A 202 -0.19 12.09 20.12
CA GLY A 202 0.99 11.80 19.32
C GLY A 202 1.03 10.39 18.69
N SER A 203 -0.10 9.68 18.68
CA SER A 203 -0.16 8.31 18.15
C SER A 203 -0.48 8.28 16.65
N ASN A 204 -0.05 7.18 16.03
CA ASN A 204 -0.28 6.83 14.65
C ASN A 204 -0.75 5.37 14.61
N GLY A 205 -1.72 5.09 13.75
CA GLY A 205 -2.18 3.75 13.44
C GLY A 205 -2.87 3.75 12.09
N GLY A 206 -3.66 2.72 11.81
CA GLY A 206 -4.31 2.57 10.53
C GLY A 206 -5.40 1.52 10.54
N ILE A 207 -6.44 1.75 9.74
CA ILE A 207 -7.47 0.76 9.42
C ILE A 207 -7.27 0.34 7.98
N TYR A 208 -6.82 -0.89 7.78
CA TYR A 208 -6.55 -1.45 6.47
C TYR A 208 -7.80 -2.17 5.96
N VAL A 209 -8.46 -1.58 4.98
CA VAL A 209 -9.55 -2.24 4.27
C VAL A 209 -8.98 -3.27 3.30
N ARG A 210 -9.51 -4.49 3.37
CA ARG A 210 -8.98 -5.68 2.68
C ARG A 210 -7.51 -6.01 3.01
N GLY A 211 -6.96 -5.49 4.10
CA GLY A 211 -5.56 -5.70 4.49
C GLY A 211 -4.54 -5.02 3.56
N ARG A 212 -5.00 -4.13 2.66
CA ARG A 212 -4.19 -3.57 1.55
C ARG A 212 -4.19 -2.06 1.48
N TYR A 213 -5.28 -1.45 1.92
CA TYR A 213 -5.51 -0.01 1.73
C TYR A 213 -5.76 0.63 3.09
N GLU A 214 -4.77 1.38 3.55
CA GLU A 214 -4.79 2.06 4.84
C GLU A 214 -5.64 3.33 4.76
N LEU A 215 -6.70 3.34 5.56
CA LEU A 215 -7.33 4.56 6.05
C LEU A 215 -6.55 4.98 7.30
N GLN A 216 -5.72 6.00 7.13
CA GLN A 216 -4.74 6.44 8.13
C GLN A 216 -5.42 6.86 9.43
N LEU A 217 -4.87 6.49 10.60
CA LEU A 217 -5.24 7.06 11.90
C LEU A 217 -4.09 7.91 12.42
N LEU A 218 -4.32 9.20 12.65
CA LEU A 218 -3.27 10.10 13.14
C LEU A 218 -3.86 11.13 14.12
N ASP A 219 -3.14 11.42 15.20
CA ASP A 219 -3.43 12.56 16.06
C ASP A 219 -3.00 13.87 15.38
N ASP A 220 -3.89 14.42 14.55
CA ASP A 220 -3.62 15.63 13.75
C ASP A 220 -4.77 16.66 13.78
N ALA A 221 -5.64 16.61 14.79
CA ALA A 221 -6.79 17.51 14.88
C ALA A 221 -6.38 18.99 14.80
N GLY A 222 -6.96 19.71 13.84
CA GLY A 222 -6.66 21.13 13.60
C GLY A 222 -5.34 21.40 12.86
N GLN A 223 -4.62 20.36 12.43
CA GLN A 223 -3.40 20.51 11.62
C GLN A 223 -3.73 20.61 10.11
N PRO A 224 -2.81 21.21 9.31
CA PRO A 224 -2.92 21.21 7.85
C PRO A 224 -3.03 19.79 7.28
N ILE A 225 -3.85 19.62 6.25
CA ILE A 225 -4.07 18.34 5.59
C ILE A 225 -2.86 17.98 4.72
N THR A 226 -2.40 16.73 4.86
CA THR A 226 -1.33 16.13 4.05
C THR A 226 -1.77 14.76 3.52
N LEU A 227 -0.92 14.12 2.71
CA LEU A 227 -1.11 12.73 2.26
C LEU A 227 -0.99 11.69 3.39
N GLN A 228 -0.56 12.10 4.59
CA GLN A 228 -0.40 11.27 5.77
C GLN A 228 -1.37 11.66 6.88
N SER A 229 -2.32 12.56 6.62
CA SER A 229 -3.32 12.99 7.61
C SER A 229 -4.36 11.91 7.90
N HIS A 230 -5.04 12.02 9.04
CA HIS A 230 -6.13 11.13 9.44
C HIS A 230 -7.18 10.99 8.32
N MET A 231 -7.59 9.75 8.01
CA MET A 231 -8.49 9.38 6.90
C MET A 231 -7.95 9.63 5.49
N SER A 232 -6.65 9.88 5.33
CA SER A 232 -6.02 9.72 4.02
C SER A 232 -6.10 8.27 3.59
N ILE A 233 -6.31 8.03 2.29
CA ILE A 233 -5.80 6.79 1.68
C ILE A 233 -4.28 6.96 1.69
N TYR A 234 -3.62 6.30 2.64
CA TYR A 234 -2.29 6.71 3.10
C TYR A 234 -1.27 6.83 1.95
N GLY A 235 -0.64 8.01 1.84
CA GLY A 235 0.35 8.33 0.82
C GLY A 235 -0.21 8.50 -0.61
N ARG A 236 -1.53 8.42 -0.79
CA ARG A 236 -2.20 8.43 -2.10
C ARG A 236 -3.21 9.55 -2.26
N THR A 237 -4.17 9.67 -1.34
CA THR A 237 -5.25 10.67 -1.43
C THR A 237 -5.52 11.27 -0.05
N PRO A 238 -5.37 12.60 0.12
CA PRO A 238 -5.67 13.25 1.39
C PRO A 238 -7.19 13.31 1.62
N PRO A 239 -7.67 13.45 2.86
CA PRO A 239 -9.07 13.78 3.11
C PRO A 239 -9.42 15.17 2.56
N SER A 240 -10.68 15.40 2.22
CA SER A 240 -11.17 16.72 1.78
C SER A 240 -11.25 17.74 2.92
N VAL A 241 -11.43 17.26 4.15
CA VAL A 241 -11.51 18.08 5.37
C VAL A 241 -10.92 17.28 6.55
N ASN A 242 -10.23 17.98 7.47
CA ASN A 242 -9.82 17.40 8.74
C ASN A 242 -11.01 17.44 9.71
N ALA A 243 -11.73 16.32 9.81
CA ALA A 243 -12.86 16.15 10.73
C ALA A 243 -12.46 15.44 12.04
N SER A 244 -11.17 15.37 12.35
CA SER A 244 -10.64 14.74 13.56
C SER A 244 -11.09 15.47 14.82
N LYS A 245 -11.60 14.71 15.80
CA LYS A 245 -11.62 15.18 17.19
C LYS A 245 -10.23 15.10 17.82
N LYS A 246 -10.02 15.79 18.95
CA LYS A 246 -8.75 15.82 19.68
C LYS A 246 -8.33 14.43 20.15
N ALA A 247 -7.04 14.26 20.44
CA ALA A 247 -6.50 13.06 21.07
C ALA A 247 -7.34 12.57 22.26
N GLY A 248 -7.58 11.26 22.32
CA GLY A 248 -8.38 10.59 23.34
C GLY A 248 -9.89 10.69 23.17
N GLU A 249 -10.40 11.61 22.32
CA GLU A 249 -11.83 11.68 22.03
C GLU A 249 -12.26 10.58 21.05
N TRP A 250 -13.46 10.04 21.27
CA TRP A 250 -14.04 9.01 20.41
C TRP A 250 -14.48 9.58 19.06
N GLN A 251 -13.88 9.03 18.01
CA GLN A 251 -14.22 9.21 16.61
C GLN A 251 -15.33 8.22 16.23
N THR A 252 -16.25 8.64 15.37
CA THR A 252 -17.22 7.74 14.71
C THR A 252 -16.96 7.76 13.21
N MET A 253 -16.68 6.59 12.63
CA MET A 253 -16.34 6.47 11.21
C MET A 253 -17.21 5.43 10.53
N GLU A 254 -17.67 5.76 9.32
CA GLU A 254 -18.23 4.82 8.36
C GLU A 254 -17.45 4.91 7.05
N ALA A 255 -17.13 3.76 6.45
CA ALA A 255 -16.54 3.68 5.12
C ALA A 255 -17.30 2.70 4.23
N ILE A 256 -17.63 3.10 3.00
CA ILE A 256 -18.18 2.21 1.98
C ILE A 256 -17.08 1.92 0.98
N VAL A 257 -16.74 0.64 0.80
CA VAL A 257 -15.68 0.15 -0.09
C VAL A 257 -16.30 -0.72 -1.17
N VAL A 258 -16.16 -0.31 -2.43
CA VAL A 258 -16.70 -1.03 -3.59
C VAL A 258 -15.69 -0.99 -4.73
N GLY A 259 -15.24 -2.15 -5.20
CA GLY A 259 -14.20 -2.23 -6.21
C GLY A 259 -12.94 -1.47 -5.77
N ASN A 260 -12.49 -0.47 -6.53
CA ASN A 260 -11.40 0.44 -6.14
C ASN A 260 -11.88 1.82 -5.68
N ARG A 261 -13.10 1.92 -5.18
CA ARG A 261 -13.67 3.18 -4.68
C ARG A 261 -13.92 3.11 -3.19
N VAL A 262 -13.71 4.24 -2.52
CA VAL A 262 -14.04 4.40 -1.11
C VAL A 262 -14.72 5.75 -0.85
N THR A 263 -15.77 5.71 -0.05
CA THR A 263 -16.37 6.89 0.58
C THR A 263 -16.18 6.74 2.08
N VAL A 264 -15.75 7.80 2.76
CA VAL A 264 -15.55 7.81 4.22
C VAL A 264 -16.28 9.00 4.82
N VAL A 265 -17.07 8.74 5.86
CA VAL A 265 -17.68 9.74 6.73
C VAL A 265 -17.05 9.63 8.11
N LEU A 266 -16.40 10.69 8.56
CA LEU A 266 -15.80 10.82 9.88
C LEU A 266 -16.55 11.90 10.68
N ASN A 267 -17.08 11.54 11.84
CA ASN A 267 -17.81 12.45 12.74
C ASN A 267 -18.94 13.24 12.03
N GLY A 268 -19.66 12.58 11.13
CA GLY A 268 -20.75 13.18 10.35
C GLY A 268 -20.31 14.01 9.14
N GLN A 269 -19.00 14.13 8.87
CA GLN A 269 -18.48 14.83 7.71
C GLN A 269 -17.89 13.86 6.68
N LYS A 270 -18.26 14.02 5.41
CA LYS A 270 -17.71 13.21 4.31
C LYS A 270 -16.29 13.68 3.97
N VAL A 271 -15.29 12.88 4.35
CA VAL A 271 -13.85 13.19 4.20
C VAL A 271 -13.21 12.54 2.99
N GLN A 272 -13.80 11.45 2.49
CA GLN A 272 -13.49 10.85 1.18
C GLN A 272 -14.79 10.65 0.42
N ASP A 273 -14.83 11.02 -0.85
CA ASP A 273 -16.05 11.01 -1.66
C ASP A 273 -15.87 10.23 -2.96
N ASN A 274 -16.29 8.96 -2.97
CA ASN A 274 -16.07 8.03 -4.08
C ASN A 274 -14.61 8.09 -4.59
N ALA A 275 -13.67 8.21 -3.66
CA ALA A 275 -12.25 8.39 -3.94
C ALA A 275 -11.68 7.12 -4.59
N VAL A 276 -10.75 7.30 -5.54
CA VAL A 276 -10.06 6.18 -6.19
C VAL A 276 -8.97 5.66 -5.25
N ILE A 277 -8.98 4.36 -5.00
CA ILE A 277 -7.85 3.62 -4.48
C ILE A 277 -6.96 3.25 -5.68
N ASP A 278 -5.88 3.99 -5.88
CA ASP A 278 -5.07 3.92 -7.11
C ASP A 278 -3.88 2.93 -7.03
N GLY A 279 -3.85 2.13 -5.98
CA GLY A 279 -2.95 1.01 -5.72
C GLY A 279 -2.89 0.66 -4.22
N ILE A 280 -2.14 -0.38 -3.87
CA ILE A 280 -1.91 -0.77 -2.46
C ILE A 280 -1.17 0.31 -1.65
N THR A 281 -1.42 0.41 -0.35
CA THR A 281 -0.67 1.30 0.56
C THR A 281 0.48 0.56 1.22
N GLY A 282 1.40 1.28 1.86
CA GLY A 282 2.41 0.65 2.72
C GLY A 282 1.74 -0.18 3.80
N GLY A 283 2.37 -1.29 4.20
CA GLY A 283 1.83 -2.23 5.18
C GLY A 283 0.88 -3.28 4.60
N ALA A 284 0.58 -3.24 3.29
CA ALA A 284 -0.30 -4.21 2.65
C ALA A 284 0.17 -5.67 2.85
N LEU A 285 -0.78 -6.55 3.16
CA LEU A 285 -0.53 -7.98 3.39
C LEU A 285 -0.22 -8.75 2.11
N ASP A 286 -0.80 -8.31 0.99
CA ASP A 286 -0.63 -8.88 -0.34
C ASP A 286 -0.96 -7.81 -1.41
N ALA A 287 -0.82 -8.15 -2.70
CA ALA A 287 -1.18 -7.26 -3.82
C ALA A 287 -2.34 -7.78 -4.69
N ASN A 288 -3.18 -8.66 -4.14
CA ASN A 288 -4.31 -9.31 -4.80
C ASN A 288 -5.56 -8.44 -4.75
N GLU A 289 -5.52 -7.30 -5.45
CA GLU A 289 -6.51 -6.22 -5.32
C GLU A 289 -7.97 -6.61 -5.61
N THR A 290 -8.22 -7.61 -6.48
CA THR A 290 -9.57 -8.09 -6.82
C THR A 290 -10.20 -9.04 -5.79
N GLU A 291 -9.37 -9.59 -4.91
CA GLU A 291 -9.77 -10.62 -3.97
C GLU A 291 -10.36 -10.01 -2.70
N ALA A 292 -11.21 -10.79 -2.03
CA ALA A 292 -11.59 -10.47 -0.66
C ALA A 292 -10.33 -10.40 0.22
N GLY A 293 -10.36 -9.54 1.24
CA GLY A 293 -9.26 -9.40 2.18
C GLY A 293 -9.76 -9.11 3.59
N PRO A 294 -8.92 -9.30 4.62
CA PRO A 294 -9.30 -9.05 6.00
C PRO A 294 -9.45 -7.55 6.29
N ILE A 295 -10.03 -7.19 7.42
CA ILE A 295 -9.73 -5.90 8.06
C ILE A 295 -8.45 -6.08 8.86
N MET A 296 -7.52 -5.13 8.76
CA MET A 296 -6.36 -5.10 9.64
C MET A 296 -6.30 -3.79 10.43
N LEU A 297 -6.05 -3.88 11.73
CA LEU A 297 -5.85 -2.74 12.62
C LEU A 297 -4.36 -2.64 12.94
N GLN A 298 -3.73 -1.53 12.58
CA GLN A 298 -2.32 -1.29 12.86
C GLN A 298 -2.15 -0.83 14.31
N GLY A 299 -1.26 -1.49 15.05
CA GLY A 299 -1.04 -1.25 16.48
C GLY A 299 0.44 -1.08 16.88
N ASP A 300 1.35 -1.10 15.92
CA ASP A 300 2.80 -1.07 16.14
C ASP A 300 3.41 0.35 16.19
N HIS A 301 2.65 1.40 15.85
CA HIS A 301 3.15 2.78 15.77
C HIS A 301 2.72 3.70 16.92
N GLY A 302 1.57 3.44 17.54
CA GLY A 302 0.94 4.30 18.54
C GLY A 302 -0.25 3.63 19.22
N LYS A 303 -0.62 4.15 20.40
CA LYS A 303 -1.81 3.66 21.12
C LYS A 303 -3.09 4.08 20.41
N VAL A 304 -3.84 3.09 19.93
CA VAL A 304 -5.19 3.22 19.38
C VAL A 304 -6.17 2.36 20.18
N MET A 305 -7.41 2.82 20.27
CA MET A 305 -8.46 2.19 21.07
C MET A 305 -9.71 2.03 20.21
N PHE A 306 -10.38 0.89 20.29
CA PHE A 306 -11.63 0.61 19.59
C PHE A 306 -12.67 0.13 20.58
N ARG A 307 -13.92 0.59 20.44
CA ARG A 307 -15.07 0.04 21.21
C ARG A 307 -16.13 -0.60 20.32
N LYS A 308 -16.04 -0.38 19.01
CA LYS A 308 -16.95 -0.92 17.99
C LYS A 308 -16.18 -1.12 16.69
N VAL A 309 -16.28 -2.30 16.11
CA VAL A 309 -15.81 -2.61 14.74
C VAL A 309 -16.81 -3.54 14.07
N ILE A 310 -17.46 -3.07 13.02
CA ILE A 310 -18.49 -3.82 12.26
C ILE A 310 -18.17 -3.79 10.78
N VAL A 311 -18.34 -4.93 10.12
CA VAL A 311 -18.32 -5.02 8.66
C VAL A 311 -19.65 -5.57 8.17
N THR A 312 -20.32 -4.84 7.29
CA THR A 312 -21.55 -5.29 6.62
C THR A 312 -21.24 -5.55 5.15
N PRO A 313 -21.18 -6.83 4.71
CA PRO A 313 -20.91 -7.16 3.31
C PRO A 313 -21.95 -6.55 2.36
N ILE A 314 -21.51 -6.11 1.19
CA ILE A 314 -22.40 -5.71 0.10
C ILE A 314 -22.66 -6.96 -0.75
N THR A 315 -23.93 -7.38 -0.82
CA THR A 315 -24.36 -8.55 -1.61
C THR A 315 -24.68 -8.19 -3.05
N LYS A 316 -25.01 -6.92 -3.31
CA LYS A 316 -25.19 -6.37 -4.65
C LYS A 316 -24.75 -4.91 -4.68
N ALA A 317 -23.74 -4.60 -5.48
CA ALA A 317 -23.31 -3.23 -5.70
C ALA A 317 -24.38 -2.47 -6.50
N GLY A 318 -24.68 -1.23 -6.08
CA GLY A 318 -25.44 -0.29 -6.90
C GLY A 318 -24.58 0.23 -8.05
N SER A 319 -25.25 0.60 -9.14
CA SER A 319 -24.66 1.33 -10.28
C SER A 319 -24.70 2.84 -10.03
#